data_AF-A0A412YYV4-F1
#
_entry.id   AF-A0A412YYV4-F1
#
_cell.length_a   1.000
_cell.length_b   1.000
_cell.length_c   1.000
_cell.angle_alpha   90.00
_cell.angle_beta   90.00
_cell.angle_gamma   90.00
#
_symmetry.space_group_name_H-M   'P 1'
#
loop_
_entity.id
_entity.type
_entity.pdbx_description
1 polymer ?
#
loop_
_entity_poly.entity_id
_entity_poly.type
_entity_poly.pdbx_seq_one_letter_code
_entity_poly.pdbx_strand_id
1 'polypeptide(L)'
;MKHICHNCFEIIEGTSCPKCGFVNEELNSELYANARMAVRYGYSYRKIAQKNGNSNIHYCLSEANEILIWLANAILSGIAWDVIKTTVSKLSASIKNRTSVDAETRQVLSDDDELAKFYEYIKDYERGFSSINENEYKYIEEEMIADFYAEKETEIFNNKKRLPTIEERIEILKSVKIKIKTIVKREFDK
;
A
#
# COMPACT_ATOMS: atom_id res chain seq x y z
N MET A 1 9.48 -2.37 18.75
CA MET A 1 9.03 -2.46 17.34
C MET A 1 10.18 -2.04 16.45
N LYS A 2 10.67 -2.89 15.55
CA LYS A 2 11.77 -2.55 14.61
C LYS A 2 11.21 -1.70 13.48
N HIS A 3 11.91 -0.64 13.09
CA HIS A 3 11.52 0.20 11.96
C HIS A 3 12.76 0.71 11.21
N ILE A 4 12.56 1.23 10.00
CA ILE A 4 13.63 1.78 9.17
C ILE A 4 13.85 3.26 9.56
N CYS A 5 15.10 3.67 9.71
CA CYS A 5 15.44 5.09 9.81
C CYS A 5 15.22 5.78 8.46
N HIS A 6 14.44 6.85 8.44
CA HIS A 6 14.06 7.52 7.18
C HIS A 6 15.19 8.32 6.54
N ASN A 7 16.22 8.66 7.31
CA ASN A 7 17.36 9.41 6.82
C ASN A 7 18.49 8.51 6.28
N CYS A 8 18.84 7.45 7.01
CA CYS A 8 20.00 6.61 6.67
C CYS A 8 19.68 5.14 6.39
N PHE A 9 18.40 4.78 6.43
CA PHE A 9 17.87 3.46 6.04
C PHE A 9 18.38 2.28 6.89
N GLU A 10 18.90 2.57 8.09
CA GLU A 10 19.29 1.54 9.06
C GLU A 10 18.04 1.00 9.76
N ILE A 11 17.99 -0.30 10.04
CA ILE A 11 16.90 -0.89 10.82
C ILE A 11 17.21 -0.69 12.30
N ILE A 12 16.35 0.04 13.02
CA ILE A 12 16.61 0.50 14.38
C ILE A 12 15.57 -0.03 15.38
N GLU A 13 15.99 -0.13 16.63
CA GLU A 13 15.16 -0.43 17.79
C GLU A 13 15.21 0.79 18.73
N GLY A 14 14.35 1.79 18.50
CA GLY A 14 14.31 3.03 19.30
C GLY A 14 13.84 4.22 18.47
N THR A 15 13.53 5.34 19.11
CA THR A 15 13.01 6.55 18.44
C THR A 15 14.08 7.35 17.68
N SER A 16 15.34 7.20 18.07
CA SER A 16 16.48 7.84 17.41
C SER A 16 17.37 6.81 16.71
N CYS A 17 17.79 7.12 15.48
CA CYS A 17 18.71 6.27 14.75
C CYS A 17 20.13 6.35 15.34
N PRO A 18 20.71 5.24 15.83
CA PRO A 18 22.06 5.23 16.40
C PRO A 18 23.16 5.52 15.37
N LYS A 19 22.85 5.44 14.07
CA LYS A 19 23.81 5.65 12.98
C LYS A 19 23.89 7.09 12.48
N CYS A 20 22.78 7.81 12.44
CA CYS A 20 22.73 9.17 11.89
C CYS A 20 22.09 10.21 12.82
N GLY A 21 21.66 9.81 14.02
CA GLY A 21 21.03 10.70 15.00
C GLY A 21 19.61 11.15 14.63
N PHE A 22 19.07 10.72 13.48
CA PHE A 22 17.72 11.09 13.06
C PHE A 22 16.68 10.58 14.06
N VAL A 23 15.84 11.49 14.56
CA VAL A 23 14.71 11.15 15.43
C VAL A 23 13.49 10.95 14.55
N ASN A 24 12.89 9.76 14.62
CA ASN A 24 11.57 9.53 14.06
C ASN A 24 10.55 10.25 14.94
N GLU A 25 10.28 11.52 14.62
CA GLU A 25 9.05 12.18 15.05
C GLU A 25 7.84 11.39 14.51
N GLU A 26 6.68 11.52 15.17
CA GLU A 26 5.43 10.88 14.75
C GLU A 26 5.26 11.04 13.25
N LEU A 27 5.46 9.94 12.53
CA LEU A 27 5.27 9.92 11.11
C LEU A 27 3.86 10.43 10.84
N ASN A 28 3.72 11.37 9.90
CA ASN A 28 2.39 11.80 9.49
C ASN A 28 1.57 10.56 9.10
N SER A 29 0.62 10.21 9.97
CA SER A 29 -0.11 8.94 9.93
C SER A 29 -0.92 8.82 8.64
N GLU A 30 -1.34 9.96 8.07
CA GLU A 30 -2.07 10.02 6.80
C GLU A 30 -1.19 9.66 5.61
N LEU A 31 0.06 10.16 5.55
CA LEU A 31 1.00 9.80 4.47
C LEU A 31 1.30 8.30 4.50
N TYR A 32 1.52 7.75 5.69
CA TYR A 32 1.80 6.32 5.84
C TYR A 32 0.57 5.46 5.54
N ALA A 33 -0.63 5.92 5.92
CA ALA A 33 -1.89 5.26 5.54
C ALA A 33 -2.08 5.26 4.01
N ASN A 34 -1.77 6.39 3.34
CA ASN A 34 -1.81 6.47 1.88
C ASN A 34 -0.80 5.52 1.23
N ALA A 35 0.43 5.43 1.77
CA ALA A 35 1.43 4.49 1.28
C ALA A 35 0.99 3.03 1.45
N ARG A 36 0.35 2.67 2.58
CA ARG A 36 -0.25 1.32 2.77
C ARG A 36 -1.27 1.01 1.68
N MET A 37 -2.17 1.96 1.40
CA MET A 37 -3.18 1.81 0.35
C MET A 37 -2.55 1.73 -1.04
N ALA A 38 -1.50 2.51 -1.31
CA ALA A 38 -0.78 2.47 -2.58
C ALA A 38 -0.09 1.11 -2.81
N VAL A 39 0.53 0.51 -1.79
CA VAL A 39 1.08 -0.84 -1.92
C VAL A 39 -0.03 -1.87 -2.13
N ARG A 40 -1.07 -1.84 -1.28
CA ARG A 40 -2.14 -2.82 -1.32
C ARG A 40 -2.90 -2.81 -2.65
N TYR A 41 -3.42 -1.64 -3.04
CA TYR A 41 -4.26 -1.51 -4.23
C TYR A 41 -3.46 -1.20 -5.48
N GLY A 42 -2.48 -0.29 -5.38
CA GLY A 42 -1.64 0.14 -6.50
C GLY A 42 -0.72 -0.96 -7.01
N TYR A 43 -0.20 -1.82 -6.12
CA TYR A 43 0.77 -2.85 -6.48
C TYR A 43 0.23 -4.28 -6.32
N SER A 44 -0.11 -4.72 -5.11
CA SER A 44 -0.45 -6.12 -4.85
C SER A 44 -1.73 -6.57 -5.55
N TYR A 45 -2.84 -5.85 -5.37
CA TYR A 45 -4.08 -6.15 -6.10
C TYR A 45 -3.98 -5.89 -7.60
N ARG A 46 -3.23 -4.86 -8.03
CA ARG A 46 -2.99 -4.63 -9.45
C ARG A 46 -2.32 -5.82 -10.15
N LYS A 47 -1.32 -6.45 -9.51
CA LYS A 47 -0.67 -7.66 -10.06
C LYS A 47 -1.67 -8.82 -10.24
N ILE A 48 -2.67 -8.90 -9.37
CA ILE A 48 -3.74 -9.90 -9.46
C ILE A 48 -4.72 -9.51 -10.56
N ALA A 49 -5.17 -8.25 -10.60
CA ALA A 49 -6.06 -7.73 -11.63
C ALA A 49 -5.50 -7.94 -13.04
N GLN A 50 -4.19 -7.75 -13.24
CA GLN A 50 -3.54 -8.00 -14.53
C GLN A 50 -3.51 -9.48 -14.94
N LYS A 51 -3.49 -10.40 -13.97
CA LYS A 51 -3.54 -11.84 -14.21
C LYS A 51 -4.98 -12.34 -14.38
N ASN A 52 -5.91 -11.76 -13.63
CA ASN A 52 -7.21 -12.34 -13.32
C ASN A 52 -8.40 -11.38 -13.54
N GLY A 53 -8.21 -10.21 -14.15
CA GLY A 53 -9.20 -9.12 -14.20
C GLY A 53 -10.51 -9.44 -14.92
N ASN A 54 -10.58 -10.59 -15.61
CA ASN A 54 -11.80 -11.13 -16.21
C ASN A 54 -12.39 -12.33 -15.44
N SER A 55 -11.82 -12.68 -14.29
CA SER A 55 -12.27 -13.78 -13.44
C SER A 55 -12.93 -13.25 -12.17
N ASN A 56 -13.92 -13.97 -11.66
CA ASN A 56 -14.60 -13.62 -10.40
C ASN A 56 -13.83 -14.15 -9.17
N ILE A 57 -12.51 -14.30 -9.26
CA ILE A 57 -11.68 -14.84 -8.17
C ILE A 57 -11.03 -13.68 -7.40
N HIS A 58 -11.47 -13.51 -6.17
CA HIS A 58 -11.02 -12.48 -5.24
C HIS A 58 -10.07 -13.07 -4.19
N TYR A 59 -9.12 -12.27 -3.71
CA TYR A 59 -8.08 -12.73 -2.78
C TYR A 59 -8.04 -11.85 -1.53
N CYS A 60 -8.11 -12.47 -0.36
CA CYS A 60 -7.79 -11.78 0.89
C CYS A 60 -6.28 -11.71 1.05
N LEU A 61 -5.70 -10.54 0.79
CA LEU A 61 -4.26 -10.33 0.91
C LEU A 61 -3.87 -9.97 2.35
N SER A 62 -2.78 -10.57 2.83
CA SER A 62 -2.12 -10.14 4.07
C SER A 62 -1.59 -8.71 3.95
N GLU A 63 -1.41 -8.06 5.10
CA GLU A 63 -0.74 -6.77 5.15
C GLU A 63 0.65 -6.83 4.49
N ALA A 64 0.96 -5.76 3.76
CA ALA A 64 2.25 -5.63 3.10
C ALA A 64 3.38 -5.44 4.12
N ASN A 65 4.59 -5.83 3.73
CA ASN A 65 5.76 -5.59 4.54
C ASN A 65 6.00 -4.09 4.73
N GLU A 66 6.40 -3.69 5.93
CA GLU A 66 6.75 -2.31 6.27
C GLU A 66 7.83 -1.72 5.36
N ILE A 67 8.72 -2.55 4.80
CA ILE A 67 9.72 -2.09 3.82
C ILE A 67 9.05 -1.56 2.54
N LEU A 68 8.04 -2.27 2.03
CA LEU A 68 7.32 -1.84 0.82
C LEU A 68 6.49 -0.60 1.09
N ILE A 69 5.84 -0.52 2.25
CA ILE A 69 5.06 0.67 2.67
C ILE A 69 5.99 1.88 2.77
N TRP A 70 7.15 1.72 3.40
CA TRP A 70 8.16 2.76 3.49
C TRP A 70 8.64 3.22 2.10
N LEU A 71 8.90 2.27 1.20
CA LEU A 71 9.34 2.56 -0.16
C LEU A 71 8.27 3.31 -0.96
N ALA A 72 7.01 2.88 -0.87
CA ALA A 72 5.88 3.57 -1.48
C ALA A 72 5.74 5.00 -0.94
N ASN A 73 5.89 5.20 0.39
CA ASN A 73 5.87 6.52 0.98
C ASN A 73 6.97 7.44 0.40
N ALA A 74 8.18 6.92 0.22
CA ALA A 74 9.27 7.67 -0.41
C ALA A 74 8.92 8.06 -1.86
N ILE A 75 8.33 7.16 -2.63
CA ILE A 75 7.92 7.40 -4.02
C ILE A 75 6.82 8.46 -4.10
N LEU A 76 5.78 8.34 -3.27
CA LEU A 76 4.68 9.31 -3.17
C LEU A 76 5.16 10.68 -2.68
N SER A 77 6.21 10.72 -1.86
CA SER A 77 6.86 11.97 -1.44
C SER A 77 7.71 12.62 -2.52
N GLY A 78 7.79 12.03 -3.73
CA GLY A 78 8.52 12.59 -4.86
C GLY A 78 10.03 12.36 -4.83
N ILE A 79 10.51 11.38 -4.04
CA ILE A 79 11.93 11.01 -4.05
C ILE A 79 12.33 10.50 -5.45
N ALA A 80 13.44 11.04 -5.96
CA ALA A 80 13.94 10.73 -7.30
C ALA A 80 14.31 9.24 -7.44
N TRP A 81 14.07 8.69 -8.63
CA TRP A 81 14.32 7.29 -8.96
C TRP A 81 15.74 6.81 -8.64
N ASP A 82 16.77 7.63 -8.91
CA ASP A 82 18.16 7.25 -8.61
C ASP A 82 18.43 7.12 -7.10
N VAL A 83 17.75 7.94 -6.29
CA VAL A 83 17.80 7.82 -4.82
C VAL A 83 17.07 6.56 -4.37
N ILE A 84 15.92 6.24 -4.97
CA ILE A 84 15.18 5.01 -4.71
C ILE A 84 16.05 3.77 -4.99
N LYS A 85 16.66 3.68 -6.18
CA LYS A 85 17.57 2.56 -6.54
C LYS A 85 18.71 2.42 -5.53
N THR A 86 19.37 3.52 -5.20
CA THR A 86 20.48 3.53 -4.24
C THR A 86 20.04 3.01 -2.87
N THR A 87 18.86 3.44 -2.41
CA THR A 87 18.30 2.98 -1.13
C THR A 87 17.93 1.51 -1.16
N VAL A 88 17.32 1.04 -2.24
CA VAL A 88 16.98 -0.38 -2.42
C VAL A 88 18.22 -1.26 -2.41
N SER A 89 19.30 -0.88 -3.07
CA SER A 89 20.57 -1.63 -3.02
C SER A 89 21.10 -1.76 -1.59
N LYS A 90 21.02 -0.69 -0.78
CA LYS A 90 21.42 -0.72 0.64
C LYS A 90 20.50 -1.60 1.49
N LEU A 91 19.19 -1.49 1.28
CA LEU A 91 18.19 -2.30 1.98
C LEU A 91 18.41 -3.78 1.66
N SER A 92 18.52 -4.14 0.39
CA SER A 92 18.79 -5.50 -0.10
C SER A 92 20.02 -6.11 0.57
N ALA A 93 21.13 -5.36 0.64
CA ALA A 93 22.33 -5.79 1.35
C ALA A 93 22.10 -6.01 2.86
N SER A 94 21.36 -5.11 3.52
CA SER A 94 21.08 -5.17 4.96
C SER A 94 20.17 -6.32 5.39
N ILE A 95 19.33 -6.82 4.47
CA ILE A 95 18.36 -7.90 4.73
C ILE A 95 18.77 -9.25 4.15
N LYS A 96 19.90 -9.34 3.44
CA LYS A 96 20.35 -10.53 2.69
C LYS A 96 20.20 -11.83 3.48
N ASN A 97 20.56 -11.82 4.77
CA ASN A 97 20.54 -12.99 5.65
C ASN A 97 19.34 -13.06 6.61
N ARG A 98 18.37 -12.13 6.52
CA ARG A 98 17.23 -12.08 7.45
C ARG A 98 16.06 -12.89 6.91
N THR A 99 15.72 -14.04 7.50
CA THR A 99 14.63 -14.90 7.01
C THR A 99 13.22 -14.32 7.16
N SER A 100 13.04 -13.29 8.00
CA SER A 100 11.75 -12.67 8.30
C SER A 100 11.17 -11.80 7.18
N VAL A 101 11.90 -11.57 6.10
CA VAL A 101 11.41 -10.79 4.95
C VAL A 101 10.78 -11.73 3.93
N ASP A 102 9.52 -11.45 3.57
CA ASP A 102 8.72 -12.22 2.62
C ASP A 102 9.29 -12.16 1.19
N ALA A 103 8.85 -13.10 0.36
CA ALA A 103 9.36 -13.28 -0.99
C ALA A 103 9.05 -12.09 -1.92
N GLU A 104 7.87 -11.47 -1.79
CA GLU A 104 7.51 -10.32 -2.62
C GLU A 104 8.42 -9.13 -2.33
N THR A 105 8.64 -8.82 -1.06
CA THR A 105 9.55 -7.76 -0.64
C THR A 105 10.97 -8.03 -1.12
N ARG A 106 11.45 -9.28 -1.04
CA ARG A 106 12.77 -9.62 -1.59
C ARG A 106 12.84 -9.40 -3.08
N GLN A 107 11.81 -9.81 -3.82
CA GLN A 107 11.77 -9.68 -5.27
C GLN A 107 11.92 -8.20 -5.68
N VAL A 108 11.12 -7.31 -5.09
CA VAL A 108 11.20 -5.85 -5.32
C VAL A 108 12.59 -5.30 -5.00
N LEU A 109 13.29 -5.85 -4.01
CA LEU A 109 14.61 -5.36 -3.59
C LEU A 109 15.80 -5.99 -4.35
N SER A 110 15.57 -7.03 -5.15
CA SER A 110 16.64 -7.77 -5.84
C SER A 110 16.53 -7.78 -7.36
N ASP A 111 15.37 -7.43 -7.89
CA ASP A 111 15.05 -7.44 -9.32
C ASP A 111 14.76 -6.00 -9.78
N ASP A 112 15.60 -5.49 -10.68
CA ASP A 112 15.50 -4.11 -11.18
C ASP A 112 14.20 -3.87 -11.96
N ASP A 113 13.71 -4.89 -12.69
CA ASP A 113 12.46 -4.79 -13.45
C ASP A 113 11.25 -4.77 -12.51
N GLU A 114 11.26 -5.61 -11.46
CA GLU A 114 10.20 -5.60 -10.46
C GLU A 114 10.22 -4.31 -9.62
N LEU A 115 11.40 -3.75 -9.34
CA LEU A 115 11.51 -2.44 -8.68
C LEU A 115 10.94 -1.31 -9.56
N ALA A 116 11.29 -1.30 -10.84
CA ALA A 116 10.76 -0.31 -11.80
C ALA A 116 9.25 -0.42 -11.92
N LYS A 117 8.73 -1.66 -11.99
CA LYS A 117 7.30 -1.94 -12.00
C LYS A 117 6.61 -1.46 -10.72
N PHE A 118 7.19 -1.75 -9.55
CA PHE A 118 6.69 -1.25 -8.27
C PHE A 118 6.61 0.28 -8.28
N TYR A 119 7.68 0.96 -8.72
CA TYR A 119 7.73 2.42 -8.83
C TYR A 119 6.60 2.97 -9.70
N GLU A 120 6.48 2.48 -10.94
CA GLU A 120 5.44 2.93 -11.87
C GLU A 120 4.04 2.65 -11.35
N TYR A 121 3.83 1.52 -10.66
CA TYR A 121 2.52 1.15 -10.12
C TYR A 121 2.08 2.08 -8.99
N ILE A 122 3.01 2.47 -8.11
CA ILE A 122 2.75 3.46 -7.05
C ILE A 122 2.48 4.85 -7.67
N LYS A 123 3.24 5.26 -8.70
CA LYS A 123 3.01 6.55 -9.38
C LYS A 123 1.69 6.58 -10.14
N ASP A 124 1.28 5.48 -10.75
CA ASP A 124 0.01 5.41 -11.46
C ASP A 124 -1.19 5.36 -10.49
N TYR A 125 -1.04 4.74 -9.32
CA TYR A 125 -2.02 4.85 -8.24
C TYR A 125 -2.25 6.31 -7.83
N GLU A 126 -1.17 7.08 -7.63
CA GLU A 126 -1.24 8.52 -7.32
C GLU A 126 -1.97 9.32 -8.41
N ARG A 127 -1.85 8.89 -9.67
CA ARG A 127 -2.53 9.46 -10.85
C ARG A 127 -3.93 8.89 -11.07
N GLY A 128 -4.50 8.16 -10.11
CA GLY A 128 -5.86 7.65 -10.22
C GLY A 128 -5.99 6.47 -11.18
N PHE A 129 -4.98 5.61 -11.30
CA PHE A 129 -5.00 4.41 -12.14
C PHE A 129 -5.17 4.72 -13.64
N SER A 130 -4.50 5.77 -14.10
CA SER A 130 -4.57 6.26 -15.49
C SER A 130 -4.11 5.26 -16.54
N SER A 131 -3.25 4.31 -16.18
CA SER A 131 -2.63 3.37 -17.12
C SER A 131 -3.30 1.99 -17.22
N ILE A 132 -4.30 1.69 -16.38
CA ILE A 132 -4.98 0.38 -16.38
C ILE A 132 -6.35 0.44 -17.03
N ASN A 133 -6.76 -0.69 -17.61
CA ASN A 133 -8.08 -0.78 -18.25
C ASN A 133 -9.23 -0.85 -17.23
N GLU A 134 -10.46 -0.73 -17.72
CA GLU A 134 -11.64 -0.68 -16.85
C GLU A 134 -11.89 -1.99 -16.09
N ASN A 135 -11.57 -3.15 -16.67
CA ASN A 135 -11.74 -4.44 -15.98
C ASN A 135 -10.75 -4.58 -14.82
N GLU A 136 -9.48 -4.19 -15.06
CA GLU A 136 -8.46 -4.17 -14.01
C GLU A 136 -8.81 -3.20 -12.88
N TYR A 137 -9.28 -1.99 -13.24
CA TYR A 137 -9.69 -1.01 -12.25
C TYR A 137 -10.90 -1.49 -11.46
N LYS A 138 -11.93 -2.02 -12.13
CA LYS A 138 -13.14 -2.53 -11.47
C LYS A 138 -12.81 -3.65 -10.48
N TYR A 139 -11.90 -4.55 -10.85
CA TYR A 139 -11.42 -5.58 -9.92
C TYR A 139 -10.81 -4.96 -8.66
N ILE A 140 -9.90 -3.99 -8.82
CA ILE A 140 -9.26 -3.31 -7.69
C ILE A 140 -10.29 -2.53 -6.86
N GLU A 141 -11.25 -1.86 -7.51
CA GLU A 141 -12.32 -1.12 -6.86
C GLU A 141 -13.21 -2.05 -6.01
N GLU A 142 -13.54 -3.25 -6.51
CA GLU A 142 -14.29 -4.25 -5.74
C GLU A 142 -13.54 -4.70 -4.48
N GLU A 143 -12.23 -4.89 -4.56
CA GLU A 143 -11.38 -5.21 -3.40
C GLU A 143 -11.32 -4.04 -2.39
N MET A 144 -11.17 -2.80 -2.87
CA MET A 144 -11.26 -1.61 -2.02
C MET A 144 -12.61 -1.50 -1.31
N ILE A 145 -13.70 -1.81 -2.02
CA ILE A 145 -15.04 -1.84 -1.44
C ILE A 145 -15.10 -2.90 -0.35
N ALA A 146 -14.67 -4.13 -0.63
CA ALA A 146 -14.71 -5.24 0.32
C ALA A 146 -13.93 -4.92 1.60
N ASP A 147 -12.71 -4.40 1.48
CA ASP A 147 -11.85 -4.05 2.62
C ASP A 147 -12.48 -2.95 3.49
N PHE A 148 -12.85 -1.81 2.89
CA PHE A 148 -13.42 -0.69 3.66
C PHE A 148 -14.81 -1.00 4.21
N TYR A 149 -15.57 -1.84 3.52
CA TYR A 149 -16.85 -2.30 4.03
C TYR A 149 -16.65 -3.19 5.27
N ALA A 150 -15.69 -4.13 5.22
CA ALA A 150 -15.34 -4.98 6.35
C ALA A 150 -14.81 -4.17 7.56
N GLU A 151 -14.00 -3.14 7.33
CA GLU A 151 -13.56 -2.20 8.38
C GLU A 151 -14.77 -1.59 9.11
N LYS A 152 -15.78 -1.13 8.36
CA LYS A 152 -16.97 -0.50 8.92
C LYS A 152 -17.89 -1.48 9.63
N GLU A 153 -18.06 -2.70 9.11
CA GLU A 153 -18.79 -3.74 9.84
C GLU A 153 -18.09 -4.10 11.16
N THR A 154 -16.76 -4.17 11.14
CA THR A 154 -15.95 -4.44 12.33
C THR A 154 -16.07 -3.34 13.37
N GLU A 155 -16.09 -2.07 12.95
CA GLU A 155 -16.32 -0.92 13.83
C GLU A 155 -17.68 -1.03 14.53
N ILE A 156 -18.76 -1.32 13.78
CA ILE A 156 -20.10 -1.52 14.34
C ILE A 156 -20.13 -2.70 15.31
N PHE A 157 -19.53 -3.83 14.94
CA PHE A 157 -19.47 -5.00 15.79
C PHE A 157 -18.72 -4.70 17.10
N ASN A 158 -17.57 -4.03 17.02
CA ASN A 158 -16.77 -3.72 18.20
C ASN A 158 -17.51 -2.76 19.16
N ASN A 159 -18.23 -1.78 18.61
CA ASN A 159 -18.91 -0.74 19.39
C ASN A 159 -20.30 -1.18 19.90
N LYS A 160 -21.08 -1.88 19.07
CA LYS A 160 -22.48 -2.23 19.36
C LYS A 160 -22.68 -3.71 19.71
N LYS A 161 -21.64 -4.54 19.58
CA LYS A 161 -21.66 -6.01 19.82
C LYS A 161 -22.75 -6.74 19.02
N ARG A 162 -23.04 -6.27 17.80
CA ARG A 162 -23.99 -6.89 16.87
C ARG A 162 -23.56 -6.68 15.42
N LEU A 163 -24.12 -7.46 14.51
CA LEU A 163 -23.98 -7.24 13.07
C LEU A 163 -24.76 -5.98 12.63
N PRO A 164 -24.35 -5.32 11.54
CA PRO A 164 -25.07 -4.17 10.98
C PRO A 164 -26.47 -4.53 10.47
N THR A 165 -27.42 -3.60 10.57
CA THR A 165 -28.74 -3.75 9.92
C THR A 165 -28.66 -3.50 8.42
N ILE A 166 -29.71 -3.80 7.67
CA ILE A 166 -29.76 -3.57 6.21
C ILE A 166 -29.58 -2.06 5.90
N GLU A 167 -30.19 -1.19 6.69
CA GLU A 167 -30.08 0.26 6.53
C GLU A 167 -28.64 0.72 6.80
N GLU A 168 -28.00 0.21 7.86
CA GLU A 168 -26.59 0.51 8.14
C GLU A 168 -25.68 0.02 7.01
N ARG A 169 -25.94 -1.16 6.44
CA ARG A 169 -25.20 -1.70 5.28
C ARG A 169 -25.29 -0.83 4.05
N ILE A 170 -26.47 -0.29 3.75
CA ILE A 170 -26.68 0.66 2.64
C ILE A 170 -25.85 1.93 2.87
N GLU A 171 -25.85 2.47 4.10
CA GLU A 171 -25.07 3.66 4.43
C GLU A 171 -23.55 3.40 4.41
N ILE A 172 -23.10 2.23 4.88
CA ILE A 172 -21.69 1.82 4.75
C ILE A 172 -21.29 1.83 3.28
N LEU A 173 -22.04 1.19 2.40
CA LEU A 173 -21.71 1.13 0.97
C LEU A 173 -21.59 2.53 0.34
N LYS A 174 -22.51 3.45 0.66
CA LYS A 174 -22.43 4.85 0.20
C LYS A 174 -21.15 5.54 0.69
N SER A 175 -20.83 5.39 1.98
CA SER A 175 -19.65 6.00 2.59
C SER A 175 -18.35 5.44 2.00
N VAL A 176 -18.28 4.14 1.74
CA VAL A 176 -17.13 3.45 1.14
C VAL A 176 -16.89 3.95 -0.28
N LYS A 177 -17.94 4.08 -1.10
CA LYS A 177 -17.81 4.64 -2.45
C LYS A 177 -17.28 6.07 -2.45
N ILE A 178 -17.69 6.89 -1.47
CA ILE A 178 -17.15 8.25 -1.30
C ILE A 178 -15.68 8.20 -0.91
N LYS A 179 -15.30 7.36 0.07
CA LYS A 179 -13.91 7.17 0.52
C LYS A 179 -13.00 6.78 -0.65
N ILE A 180 -13.41 5.82 -1.47
CA ILE A 180 -12.64 5.39 -2.65
C ILE A 180 -12.41 6.55 -3.61
N LYS A 181 -13.44 7.34 -3.94
CA LYS A 181 -13.30 8.53 -4.80
C LYS A 181 -12.39 9.61 -4.23
N THR A 182 -12.27 9.71 -2.92
CA THR A 182 -11.33 10.66 -2.29
C THR A 182 -9.89 10.17 -2.34
N ILE A 183 -9.68 8.86 -2.30
CA ILE A 183 -8.36 8.22 -2.34
C ILE A 183 -7.84 8.15 -3.78
N VAL A 184 -8.68 7.66 -4.69
CA VAL A 184 -8.36 7.46 -6.10
C VAL A 184 -9.00 8.58 -6.90
N LYS A 185 -8.16 9.52 -7.35
CA LYS A 185 -8.58 10.64 -8.21
C LYS A 185 -8.71 10.22 -9.68
N ARG A 186 -9.43 9.12 -9.94
CA ARG A 186 -9.71 8.69 -11.33
C ARG A 186 -10.75 9.65 -11.90
N GLU A 187 -10.38 10.37 -12.95
CA GLU A 187 -11.35 11.10 -13.75
C GLU A 187 -12.14 10.05 -14.56
N PHE A 188 -13.43 9.92 -14.26
CA PHE A 188 -14.32 9.16 -15.12
C PHE A 188 -14.53 10.02 -16.37
N ASP A 189 -14.02 9.56 -17.52
CA ASP A 189 -14.43 10.11 -18.81
C ASP A 189 -15.96 10.10 -18.87
N LYS A 190 -16.54 11.30 -19.07
CA LYS A 190 -17.97 11.56 -19.06
C LYS A 190 -18.68 10.96 -20.27
#